data_AF-A0A7J3WFU4-F1
#
_entry.id   AF-A0A7J3WFU4-F1
#
_cell.length_a   1.000
_cell.length_b   1.000
_cell.length_c   1.000
_cell.angle_alpha   90.00
_cell.angle_beta   90.00
_cell.angle_gamma   90.00
#
_symmetry.space_group_name_H-M   'P 1'
#
loop_
_entity.id
_entity.type
_entity.pdbx_description
1 polymer ?
#
loop_
_entity_poly.entity_id
_entity_poly.type
_entity_poly.pdbx_seq_one_letter_code
_entity_poly.pdbx_strand_id
1 'polypeptide(L)'
;MSARQKAAGAREVWRTLRSIVTDLRGFLETDDYRFIQEACAKAGSLESVGEAAHLSGMRDLVENLRSMKEKLERSGYNLSTVEHGLLAQQAVYTISRANILATGLEFRFKRARGG
;
A
#
# COMPACT_ATOMS: atom_id res chain seq x y z
N MET A 1 -18.31 1.41 -17.62
CA MET A 1 -18.50 1.72 -16.18
C MET A 1 -19.15 3.08 -16.02
N SER A 2 -20.21 3.16 -15.21
CA SER A 2 -20.86 4.42 -14.85
C SER A 2 -19.97 5.29 -13.95
N ALA A 3 -20.21 6.61 -13.91
CA ALA A 3 -19.48 7.54 -13.03
C ALA A 3 -19.58 7.15 -11.54
N ARG A 4 -20.72 6.57 -11.13
CA ARG A 4 -20.96 6.08 -9.78
C ARG A 4 -20.08 4.87 -9.44
N GLN A 5 -19.91 3.93 -10.38
CA GLN A 5 -19.01 2.78 -10.20
C GLN A 5 -17.55 3.24 -10.10
N LYS A 6 -17.13 4.20 -10.94
CA LYS A 6 -15.78 4.77 -10.87
C LYS A 6 -15.49 5.47 -9.54
N ALA A 7 -16.48 6.17 -9.00
CA ALA A 7 -16.36 6.82 -7.71
C ALA A 7 -16.30 5.81 -6.55
N ALA A 8 -17.04 4.70 -6.64
CA ALA A 8 -16.99 3.62 -5.65
C ALA A 8 -15.62 2.93 -5.64
N GLY A 9 -15.13 2.52 -6.82
CA GLY A 9 -13.81 1.90 -6.95
C GLY A 9 -12.68 2.82 -6.46
N ALA A 10 -12.71 4.10 -6.83
CA ALA A 10 -11.69 5.04 -6.34
C ALA A 10 -11.71 5.21 -4.81
N ARG A 11 -12.89 5.19 -4.17
CA ARG A 11 -13.00 5.23 -2.70
C ARG A 11 -12.49 3.96 -2.05
N GLU A 12 -12.75 2.81 -2.65
CA GLU A 12 -12.20 1.53 -2.22
C GLU A 12 -10.67 1.57 -2.26
N VAL A 13 -10.08 1.96 -3.40
CA VAL A 13 -8.63 2.12 -3.53
C VAL A 13 -8.06 3.03 -2.45
N TRP A 14 -8.70 4.18 -2.20
CA TRP A 14 -8.26 5.12 -1.16
C TRP A 14 -8.28 4.48 0.24
N ARG A 15 -9.35 3.77 0.61
CA ARG A 15 -9.44 3.11 1.92
C ARG A 15 -8.37 2.06 2.09
N THR A 16 -8.15 1.25 1.05
CA THR A 16 -7.13 0.19 1.08
C THR A 16 -5.73 0.77 1.20
N LEU A 17 -5.41 1.86 0.48
CA LEU A 17 -4.13 2.57 0.62
C LEU A 17 -3.92 3.08 2.04
N ARG A 18 -4.96 3.62 2.69
CA ARG A 18 -4.90 4.04 4.09
C ARG A 18 -4.68 2.85 5.04
N SER A 19 -5.33 1.72 4.78
CA SER A 19 -5.10 0.49 5.56
C SER A 19 -3.67 -0.03 5.41
N ILE A 20 -3.11 -0.03 4.20
CA ILE A 20 -1.70 -0.40 3.97
C ILE A 20 -0.75 0.48 4.79
N VAL A 21 -1.01 1.79 4.85
CA VAL A 21 -0.22 2.71 5.68
C VAL A 21 -0.32 2.34 7.16
N THR A 22 -1.52 2.01 7.65
CA THR A 22 -1.72 1.58 9.04
C THR A 22 -0.96 0.30 9.35
N ASP A 23 -1.03 -0.72 8.49
CA ASP A 23 -0.33 -1.98 8.71
C ASP A 23 1.19 -1.76 8.75
N LEU A 24 1.75 -1.05 7.77
CA LEU A 24 3.18 -0.82 7.73
C LEU A 24 3.69 0.02 8.92
N ARG A 25 2.86 0.90 9.48
CA ARG A 25 3.15 1.56 10.76
C ARG A 25 3.13 0.57 11.92
N GLY A 26 2.13 -0.31 11.96
CA GLY A 26 2.08 -1.39 12.94
C GLY A 26 3.34 -2.25 12.93
N PHE A 27 3.86 -2.58 11.74
CA PHE A 27 5.17 -3.24 11.60
C PHE A 27 6.29 -2.40 12.24
N LEU A 28 6.42 -1.13 11.88
CA LEU A 28 7.50 -0.26 12.41
C LEU A 28 7.41 -0.01 13.93
N GLU A 29 6.22 -0.16 14.53
CA GLU A 29 6.00 0.06 15.95
C GLU A 29 6.20 -1.22 16.80
N THR A 30 6.00 -2.40 16.20
CA THR A 30 5.93 -3.67 16.95
C THR A 30 6.91 -4.73 16.46
N ASP A 31 7.59 -4.49 15.35
CA ASP A 31 8.43 -5.45 14.61
C ASP A 31 7.67 -6.72 14.16
N ASP A 32 6.34 -6.71 14.19
CA ASP A 32 5.52 -7.85 13.80
C ASP A 32 5.37 -7.94 12.28
N TYR A 33 6.04 -8.94 11.69
CA TYR A 33 6.03 -9.18 10.25
C TYR A 33 4.65 -9.58 9.68
N ARG A 34 3.67 -9.93 10.51
CA ARG A 34 2.30 -10.22 10.03
C ARG A 34 1.69 -9.00 9.33
N PHE A 35 1.99 -7.80 9.80
CA PHE A 35 1.51 -6.56 9.19
C PHE A 35 2.01 -6.38 7.73
N ILE A 36 3.23 -6.82 7.40
CA ILE A 36 3.74 -6.78 6.02
C ILE A 36 2.94 -7.75 5.13
N GLN A 37 2.59 -8.93 5.66
CA GLN A 37 1.78 -9.91 4.92
C GLN A 37 0.38 -9.36 4.64
N GLU A 38 -0.25 -8.74 5.63
CA GLU A 38 -1.56 -8.12 5.50
C GLU A 38 -1.54 -6.97 4.48
N ALA A 39 -0.54 -6.09 4.56
CA ALA A 39 -0.34 -5.01 3.61
C ALA A 39 -0.17 -5.54 2.18
N CYS A 40 0.62 -6.60 2.00
CA CYS A 40 0.82 -7.25 0.70
C CYS A 40 -0.48 -7.87 0.16
N ALA A 41 -1.28 -8.51 1.00
CA ALA A 41 -2.57 -9.07 0.59
C ALA A 41 -3.56 -7.98 0.15
N LYS A 42 -3.64 -6.88 0.91
CA LYS A 42 -4.44 -5.69 0.58
C LYS A 42 -3.99 -5.04 -0.73
N ALA A 43 -2.69 -4.99 -1.00
CA ALA A 43 -2.20 -4.47 -2.28
C ALA A 43 -2.54 -5.41 -3.45
N GLY A 44 -2.48 -6.72 -3.26
CA GLY A 44 -2.93 -7.70 -4.27
C GLY A 44 -4.41 -7.55 -4.63
N SER A 45 -5.28 -7.24 -3.66
CA SER A 45 -6.70 -6.99 -3.95
C SER A 45 -6.94 -5.71 -4.77
N LEU A 46 -5.98 -4.77 -4.82
CA LEU A 46 -6.11 -3.57 -5.63
C LEU A 46 -5.87 -3.82 -7.12
N GLU A 47 -5.14 -4.86 -7.50
CA GLU A 47 -4.85 -5.16 -8.90
C GLU A 47 -6.10 -5.53 -9.71
N SER A 48 -7.16 -6.01 -9.05
CA SER A 48 -8.46 -6.30 -9.67
C SER A 48 -9.38 -5.07 -9.75
N VAL A 49 -9.02 -3.95 -9.12
CA VAL A 49 -9.81 -2.71 -9.12
C VAL A 49 -9.34 -1.84 -10.28
N GLY A 50 -10.19 -1.66 -11.30
CA GLY A 50 -9.84 -0.89 -12.50
C GLY A 50 -9.33 0.53 -12.23
N GLU A 51 -9.84 1.18 -11.18
CA GLU A 51 -9.36 2.50 -10.76
C GLU A 51 -7.91 2.51 -10.26
N ALA A 52 -7.42 1.41 -9.68
CA ALA A 52 -6.04 1.30 -9.19
C ALA A 52 -5.05 1.29 -10.36
N ALA A 53 -5.40 0.65 -11.47
CA ALA A 53 -4.55 0.55 -12.67
C ALA A 53 -4.23 1.93 -13.29
N HIS A 54 -5.05 2.95 -13.03
CA HIS A 54 -4.85 4.31 -13.53
C HIS A 54 -4.00 5.19 -12.61
N LEU A 55 -3.58 4.70 -11.45
CA LEU A 55 -2.77 5.47 -10.52
C LEU A 55 -1.28 5.27 -10.78
N SER A 56 -0.61 6.32 -11.26
CA SER A 56 0.85 6.33 -11.40
C SER A 56 1.50 6.06 -10.04
N GLY A 57 2.34 5.03 -9.97
CA GLY A 57 2.98 4.56 -8.75
C GLY A 57 2.31 3.37 -8.06
N MET A 58 1.15 2.89 -8.54
CA MET A 58 0.51 1.69 -7.99
C MET A 58 1.37 0.43 -8.18
N ARG A 59 1.93 0.25 -9.38
CA ARG A 59 2.81 -0.89 -9.69
C ARG A 59 4.01 -0.96 -8.74
N ASP A 60 4.68 0.17 -8.54
CA ASP A 60 5.82 0.29 -7.64
C ASP A 60 5.43 0.00 -6.17
N LEU A 61 4.26 0.46 -5.72
CA LEU A 61 3.73 0.11 -4.39
C LEU A 61 3.58 -1.41 -4.22
N VAL A 62 2.95 -2.07 -5.20
CA VAL A 62 2.70 -3.52 -5.18
C VAL A 62 4.02 -4.29 -5.23
N GLU A 63 4.95 -3.90 -6.10
CA GLU A 63 6.27 -4.53 -6.23
C GLU A 63 7.08 -4.41 -4.93
N ASN A 64 7.04 -3.26 -4.25
CA ASN A 64 7.70 -3.10 -2.96
C ASN A 64 7.10 -4.01 -1.88
N LEU A 65 5.78 -4.10 -1.77
CA LEU A 65 5.12 -4.97 -0.80
C LEU A 65 5.42 -6.45 -1.06
N ARG A 66 5.41 -6.87 -2.33
CA ARG A 66 5.81 -8.23 -2.72
C ARG A 66 7.26 -8.51 -2.38
N SER A 67 8.17 -7.59 -2.71
CA SER A 67 9.60 -7.74 -2.41
C SER A 67 9.86 -7.87 -0.90
N MET A 68 9.19 -7.06 -0.08
CA MET A 68 9.27 -7.17 1.38
C MET A 68 8.78 -8.53 1.88
N LYS A 69 7.63 -9.01 1.38
CA LYS A 69 7.09 -10.33 1.72
C LYS A 69 8.03 -11.46 1.29
N GLU A 70 8.53 -11.43 0.06
CA GLU A 70 9.48 -12.44 -0.45
C GLU A 70 10.77 -12.49 0.38
N LYS A 71 11.28 -11.33 0.81
CA LYS A 71 12.47 -11.26 1.69
C LYS A 71 12.22 -11.95 3.03
N LEU A 72 11.04 -11.76 3.61
CA LEU A 72 10.64 -12.42 4.85
C LEU A 72 10.49 -13.94 4.67
N GLU A 73 9.84 -14.37 3.59
CA GLU A 73 9.66 -15.79 3.30
C GLU A 73 10.99 -16.50 3.04
N ARG A 74 11.90 -15.89 2.26
CA ARG A 74 13.24 -16.44 1.97
C ARG A 74 14.14 -16.54 3.20
N SER A 75 13.98 -15.64 4.16
CA SER A 75 14.73 -15.66 5.43
C SER A 75 14.10 -16.55 6.50
N GLY A 76 12.93 -17.15 6.23
CA GLY A 76 12.17 -17.87 7.25
C GLY A 76 11.80 -16.98 8.43
N TYR A 77 11.55 -15.68 8.17
CA TYR A 77 11.25 -14.66 9.18
C TYR A 77 12.37 -14.40 10.20
N ASN A 78 13.60 -14.84 9.91
CA ASN A 78 14.77 -14.64 10.76
C ASN A 78 15.76 -13.71 10.05
N LEU A 79 15.51 -12.41 10.11
CA LEU A 79 16.38 -11.39 9.53
C LEU A 79 17.49 -11.00 10.52
N SER A 80 18.71 -10.80 9.99
CA SER A 80 19.75 -10.11 10.75
C SER A 80 19.35 -8.66 11.02
N THR A 81 19.99 -8.01 12.01
CA THR A 81 19.73 -6.60 12.35
C THR A 81 19.85 -5.68 11.14
N VAL A 82 20.84 -5.92 10.27
CA VAL A 82 21.04 -5.12 9.04
C VAL A 82 19.89 -5.33 8.07
N GLU A 83 19.49 -6.59 7.84
CA GLU A 83 18.39 -6.90 6.92
C GLU A 83 17.05 -6.39 7.40
N HIS A 84 16.81 -6.44 8.72
CA HIS A 84 15.64 -5.85 9.36
C HIS A 84 15.65 -4.32 9.20
N GLY A 85 16.80 -3.65 9.44
CA GLY A 85 16.93 -2.21 9.21
C GLY A 85 16.62 -1.81 7.76
N LEU A 86 17.10 -2.58 6.78
CA LEU A 86 16.76 -2.37 5.36
C LEU A 86 15.28 -2.60 5.07
N LEU A 87 14.66 -3.59 5.72
CA LEU A 87 13.22 -3.84 5.59
C LEU A 87 12.39 -2.68 6.16
N ALA A 88 12.79 -2.13 7.32
CA ALA A 88 12.17 -0.96 7.92
C ALA A 88 12.28 0.28 7.00
N GLN A 89 13.43 0.51 6.39
CA GLN A 89 13.60 1.58 5.40
C GLN A 89 12.66 1.40 4.20
N GLN A 90 12.53 0.17 3.70
CA GLN A 90 11.61 -0.14 2.60
C GLN A 90 10.14 0.07 3.00
N ALA A 91 9.77 -0.25 4.25
CA ALA A 91 8.44 0.02 4.78
C ALA A 91 8.14 1.52 4.83
N VAL A 92 9.09 2.36 5.30
CA VAL A 92 8.96 3.82 5.32
C VAL A 92 8.79 4.41 3.90
N TYR A 93 9.58 3.92 2.94
CA TYR A 93 9.41 4.29 1.53
C TYR A 93 8.01 3.92 1.03
N THR A 94 7.58 2.70 1.28
CA THR A 94 6.27 2.16 0.85
C THR A 94 5.10 2.95 1.46
N ILE A 95 5.20 3.33 2.74
CA ILE A 95 4.25 4.23 3.42
C ILE A 95 4.15 5.57 2.68
N SER A 96 5.29 6.15 2.31
CA SER A 96 5.33 7.44 1.61
C SER A 96 4.63 7.34 0.25
N ARG A 97 4.87 6.26 -0.50
CA ARG A 97 4.21 5.99 -1.79
C ARG A 97 2.69 5.81 -1.63
N ALA A 98 2.25 5.01 -0.66
CA ALA A 98 0.83 4.82 -0.39
C ALA A 98 0.13 6.15 -0.01
N ASN A 99 0.79 6.99 0.79
CA ASN A 99 0.26 8.31 1.16
C ASN A 99 0.15 9.26 -0.03
N ILE A 100 1.13 9.30 -0.93
CA ILE A 100 1.08 10.11 -2.15
C ILE A 100 -0.12 9.71 -3.00
N LEU A 101 -0.32 8.41 -3.22
CA LEU A 101 -1.45 7.86 -3.98
C LEU A 101 -2.79 8.21 -3.33
N ALA A 102 -2.92 8.01 -2.01
CA ALA A 102 -4.15 8.32 -1.27
C ALA A 102 -4.47 9.82 -1.31
N THR A 103 -3.46 10.67 -1.16
CA THR A 103 -3.61 12.13 -1.23
C THR A 103 -4.04 12.58 -2.63
N GLY A 104 -3.49 11.99 -3.70
CA GLY A 104 -3.93 12.26 -5.07
C GLY A 104 -5.42 11.93 -5.30
N LEU A 105 -5.90 10.83 -4.73
CA LEU A 105 -7.31 10.47 -4.75
C LEU A 105 -8.17 11.46 -3.96
N GLU A 106 -7.72 11.92 -2.79
CA GLU A 106 -8.44 12.95 -2.01
C GLU A 106 -8.62 14.25 -2.79
N PHE A 107 -7.56 14.73 -3.45
CA PHE A 107 -7.67 15.92 -4.31
C PHE A 107 -8.65 15.70 -5.46
N ARG A 108 -8.67 14.51 -6.06
CA ARG A 108 -9.67 14.15 -7.08
C ARG A 108 -11.10 14.16 -6.51
N PHE A 109 -11.32 13.66 -5.31
CA PHE A 109 -12.63 13.68 -4.65
C PHE A 109 -13.10 15.09 -4.31
N LYS A 110 -12.20 15.95 -3.80
CA LYS A 110 -12.51 17.35 -3.49
C LYS A 110 -12.91 18.12 -4.75
N ARG A 111 -12.15 18.00 -5.83
CA ARG A 111 -12.47 18.63 -7.12
C ARG A 111 -13.81 18.17 -7.70
N ALA A 112 -14.13 16.89 -7.58
CA ALA A 112 -15.41 16.35 -8.07
C ALA A 112 -16.63 16.85 -7.29
N ARG A 113 -16.44 17.45 -6.10
CA ARG A 113 -17.51 18.00 -5.25
C ARG A 113 -17.76 19.50 -5.47
N GLY A 114 -17.02 20.15 -6.37
CA GLY A 114 -17.31 21.54 -6.78
C GLY A 114 -16.33 22.61 -6.28
N GLY A 115 -15.33 22.26 -5.47
CA GLY A 115 -14.42 23.26 -4.89
C GLY A 115 -15.03 23.97 -3.71
#